data_AF-A0A0K0SSV6-F1
#
_entry.id   AF-A0A0K0SSV6-F1
#
_cell.length_a   1.000
_cell.length_b   1.000
_cell.length_c   1.000
_cell.angle_alpha   90.00
_cell.angle_beta   90.00
_cell.angle_gamma   90.00
#
_symmetry.space_group_name_H-M   'P 1'
#
loop_
_entity.id
_entity.type
_entity.pdbx_description
1 polymer ?
#
loop_
_entity_poly.entity_id
_entity_poly.type
_entity_poly.pdbx_seq_one_letter_code
_entity_poly.pdbx_strand_id
1 'polypeptide(L)'
;MLKPEENADQIFEIIKNSIVQSCQNHDWSIARNAVQTFGFAESDVSTTFTYAQRYDLMITPTIYLCLSYRSVDPSGPFQNLPDISKFDLGLSIDGQVVKSYTNEYEER
;
A
#
# COMPACT_ATOMS: atom_id res chain seq x y z
N MET A 1 22.19 9.19 -12.99
CA MET A 1 21.50 8.05 -12.36
C MET A 1 21.42 8.34 -10.88
N LEU A 2 20.23 8.24 -10.29
CA LEU A 2 20.04 8.40 -8.84
C LEU A 2 20.68 7.22 -8.11
N LYS A 3 21.10 7.44 -6.86
CA LYS A 3 21.48 6.33 -5.98
C LYS A 3 20.25 5.47 -5.69
N PRO A 4 20.41 4.16 -5.39
CA PRO A 4 19.28 3.28 -5.08
C PRO A 4 18.37 3.81 -3.96
N GLU A 5 18.95 4.40 -2.92
CA GLU A 5 18.23 5.02 -1.78
C GLU A 5 17.41 6.23 -2.22
N GLU A 6 17.98 7.11 -3.03
CA GLU A 6 17.30 8.30 -3.58
C GLU A 6 16.16 7.90 -4.50
N ASN A 7 16.35 6.84 -5.31
CA ASN A 7 15.30 6.28 -6.15
C ASN A 7 14.17 5.66 -5.29
N ALA A 8 14.51 4.91 -4.25
CA ALA A 8 13.55 4.31 -3.32
C ALA A 8 12.71 5.39 -2.60
N ASP A 9 13.36 6.47 -2.19
CA ASP A 9 12.71 7.62 -1.58
C ASP A 9 11.74 8.32 -2.53
N GLN A 10 12.12 8.49 -3.80
CA GLN A 10 11.23 9.08 -4.79
C GLN A 10 10.01 8.19 -5.06
N ILE A 11 10.21 6.88 -5.21
CA ILE A 11 9.10 5.94 -5.40
C ILE A 11 8.18 5.97 -4.17
N PHE A 12 8.74 5.97 -2.96
CA PHE A 12 7.96 6.06 -1.72
C PHE A 12 7.05 7.30 -1.70
N GLU A 13 7.58 8.49 -2.00
CA GLU A 13 6.78 9.72 -1.99
C GLU A 13 5.71 9.73 -3.09
N ILE A 14 5.99 9.15 -4.27
CA ILE A 14 5.00 9.02 -5.34
C ILE A 14 3.85 8.10 -4.90
N ILE A 15 4.15 6.91 -4.38
CA ILE A 15 3.12 5.97 -3.91
C ILE A 15 2.33 6.56 -2.75
N LYS A 16 2.99 7.22 -1.80
CA LYS A 16 2.33 7.96 -0.71
C LYS A 16 1.34 8.99 -1.23
N ASN A 17 1.71 9.80 -2.23
CA ASN A 17 0.81 10.77 -2.83
C ASN A 17 -0.38 10.09 -3.53
N SER A 18 -0.17 8.96 -4.20
CA SER A 18 -1.26 8.16 -4.77
C SER A 18 -2.19 7.58 -3.71
N ILE A 19 -1.68 7.20 -2.53
CA ILE A 19 -2.51 6.80 -1.37
C ILE A 19 -3.35 7.98 -0.88
N VAL A 20 -2.76 9.18 -0.75
CA VAL A 20 -3.50 10.40 -0.38
C VAL A 20 -4.65 10.64 -1.37
N GLN A 21 -4.38 10.55 -2.67
CA GLN A 21 -5.41 10.70 -3.70
C GLN A 21 -6.46 9.58 -3.63
N SER A 22 -6.06 8.34 -3.38
CA SER A 22 -7.00 7.21 -3.20
C SER A 22 -7.97 7.49 -2.06
N CYS A 23 -7.46 7.98 -0.93
CA CYS A 23 -8.29 8.32 0.23
C CYS A 23 -9.18 9.54 0.00
N GLN A 24 -8.72 10.54 -0.77
CA GLN A 24 -9.54 11.72 -1.09
C GLN A 24 -10.67 11.42 -2.08
N ASN A 25 -10.47 10.45 -2.97
CA ASN A 25 -11.45 10.09 -4.01
C ASN A 25 -12.25 8.82 -3.67
N HIS A 26 -11.96 8.19 -2.52
CA HIS A 26 -12.49 6.87 -2.15
C HIS A 26 -12.30 5.83 -3.27
N ASP A 27 -11.10 5.81 -3.87
CA ASP A 27 -10.78 4.93 -5.00
C ASP A 27 -9.37 4.32 -4.85
N TRP A 28 -9.34 3.07 -4.36
CA TRP A 28 -8.10 2.33 -4.17
C TRP A 28 -7.34 2.05 -5.48
N SER A 29 -8.01 2.09 -6.63
CA SER A 29 -7.40 1.79 -7.93
C SER A 29 -6.30 2.80 -8.29
N ILE A 30 -6.36 4.01 -7.74
CA ILE A 30 -5.33 5.05 -7.91
C ILE A 30 -3.99 4.58 -7.35
N ALA A 31 -3.95 4.13 -6.09
CA ALA A 31 -2.73 3.58 -5.47
C ALA A 31 -2.28 2.28 -6.17
N ARG A 32 -3.22 1.41 -6.54
CA ARG A 32 -2.93 0.17 -7.26
C ARG A 32 -2.21 0.42 -8.59
N ASN A 33 -2.74 1.33 -9.41
CA ASN A 33 -2.17 1.64 -10.72
C ASN A 33 -0.77 2.26 -10.58
N ALA A 34 -0.56 3.07 -9.53
CA ALA A 34 0.75 3.62 -9.23
C ALA A 34 1.77 2.51 -8.93
N VAL A 35 1.49 1.59 -8.00
CA VAL A 35 2.43 0.49 -7.69
C VAL A 35 2.66 -0.44 -8.87
N GLN A 36 1.65 -0.70 -9.70
CA GLN A 36 1.81 -1.49 -10.93
C GLN A 36 2.72 -0.81 -11.96
N THR A 37 2.67 0.52 -12.06
CA THR A 37 3.53 1.30 -12.97
C THR A 37 5.02 1.17 -12.59
N PHE A 38 5.32 1.06 -11.29
CA PHE A 38 6.68 0.84 -10.79
C PHE A 38 7.10 -0.64 -10.77
N GLY A 39 6.24 -1.56 -11.20
CA GLY A 39 6.56 -2.99 -11.30
C GLY A 39 6.56 -3.73 -9.95
N PHE A 40 5.77 -3.28 -8.98
CA PHE A 40 5.58 -4.05 -7.74
C PHE A 40 4.94 -5.42 -8.06
N ALA A 41 5.41 -6.46 -7.37
CA ALA A 41 4.79 -7.78 -7.41
C ALA A 41 3.55 -7.80 -6.52
N GLU A 42 2.40 -8.18 -7.08
CA GLU A 42 1.11 -8.28 -6.39
C GLU A 42 0.93 -9.68 -5.79
N SER A 43 0.45 -9.74 -4.55
CA SER A 43 0.09 -10.96 -3.83
C SER A 43 -1.26 -10.80 -3.14
N ASP A 44 -2.17 -11.72 -3.41
CA ASP A 44 -3.45 -11.80 -2.69
C ASP A 44 -3.22 -12.39 -1.30
N VAL A 45 -3.54 -11.61 -0.27
CA VAL A 45 -3.43 -11.98 1.14
C VAL A 45 -4.80 -11.89 1.84
N SER A 46 -5.87 -11.95 1.04
CA SER A 46 -7.25 -11.91 1.52
C SER A 46 -7.54 -13.08 2.44
N THR A 47 -8.44 -12.82 3.39
CA THR A 47 -9.02 -13.85 4.25
C THR A 47 -10.50 -13.99 3.92
N THR A 48 -11.19 -14.95 4.55
CA THR A 48 -12.63 -15.16 4.38
C THR A 48 -13.47 -13.91 4.64
N PHE A 49 -12.97 -12.94 5.42
CA PHE A 49 -13.72 -11.76 5.87
C PHE A 49 -13.07 -10.42 5.53
N THR A 50 -11.97 -10.44 4.78
CA THR A 50 -11.22 -9.20 4.49
C THR A 50 -10.58 -9.36 3.14
N TYR A 51 -10.89 -8.44 2.23
CA TYR A 51 -10.14 -8.30 1.00
C TYR A 51 -8.81 -7.63 1.33
N ALA A 52 -7.68 -8.24 0.95
CA ALA A 52 -6.37 -7.67 1.21
C ALA A 52 -5.38 -8.02 0.12
N GLN A 53 -4.58 -7.02 -0.27
CA GLN A 53 -3.56 -7.15 -1.30
C GLN A 53 -2.23 -6.64 -0.74
N ARG A 54 -1.14 -7.31 -1.11
CA ARG A 54 0.22 -6.91 -0.77
C ARG A 54 1.00 -6.68 -2.06
N TYR A 55 1.76 -5.59 -2.09
CA TYR A 55 2.59 -5.20 -3.20
C TYR A 55 4.02 -5.02 -2.71
N ASP A 56 4.97 -5.78 -3.26
CA ASP A 56 6.37 -5.71 -2.88
C ASP A 56 7.24 -5.27 -4.07
N LEU A 57 8.19 -4.36 -3.82
CA LEU A 57 9.21 -3.94 -4.79
C LEU A 57 10.59 -4.05 -4.17
N MET A 58 11.43 -4.89 -4.75
CA MET A 58 12.84 -5.00 -4.39
C MET A 58 13.67 -4.16 -5.36
N ILE A 59 14.30 -3.09 -4.86
CA ILE A 59 15.19 -2.24 -5.67
C ILE A 59 16.60 -2.81 -5.67
N THR A 60 17.05 -3.27 -4.50
CA THR A 60 18.29 -4.02 -4.29
C THR A 60 18.02 -5.10 -3.22
N PRO A 61 18.94 -6.05 -2.98
CA PRO A 61 18.78 -7.04 -1.90
C PRO A 61 18.61 -6.43 -0.50
N THR A 62 18.99 -5.16 -0.31
CA THR A 62 18.90 -4.46 0.98
C THR A 62 17.82 -3.40 1.03
N ILE A 63 17.26 -2.97 -0.11
CA ILE A 63 16.28 -1.89 -0.20
C ILE A 63 14.97 -2.43 -0.77
N TYR A 64 13.91 -2.41 0.04
CA TYR A 64 12.59 -2.89 -0.36
C TYR A 64 11.48 -1.90 0.02
N LEU A 65 10.46 -1.82 -0.83
CA LEU A 65 9.18 -1.17 -0.54
C LEU A 65 8.07 -2.20 -0.44
N CYS A 66 7.14 -1.97 0.47
CA CYS A 66 5.95 -2.79 0.64
C CYS A 66 4.73 -1.89 0.82
N LEU A 67 3.72 -2.05 -0.03
CA LEU A 67 2.37 -1.51 0.18
C LEU A 67 1.43 -2.65 0.56
N SER A 68 0.76 -2.52 1.69
CA SER A 68 -0.35 -3.38 2.08
C SER A 68 -1.66 -2.60 1.96
N TYR A 69 -2.65 -3.23 1.35
CA TYR A 69 -4.02 -2.74 1.27
C TYR A 69 -4.94 -3.74 1.95
N ARG A 70 -5.91 -3.24 2.72
CA ARG A 70 -6.97 -4.04 3.31
C ARG A 70 -8.29 -3.29 3.26
N SER A 71 -9.35 -3.99 2.90
CA SER A 71 -10.72 -3.51 2.91
C SER A 71 -11.58 -4.52 3.66
N VAL A 72 -12.36 -4.03 4.62
CA VAL A 72 -13.25 -4.83 5.44
C VAL A 72 -14.68 -4.53 5.03
N ASP A 73 -15.29 -5.42 4.25
CA ASP A 73 -16.72 -5.32 3.94
C ASP A 73 -17.54 -5.91 5.11
N PRO A 74 -18.42 -5.11 5.76
CA PRO A 74 -19.28 -5.58 6.84
C PRO A 74 -20.41 -6.54 6.42
N SER A 75 -20.51 -6.94 5.15
CA SER A 75 -21.51 -7.91 4.65
C SER A 75 -21.35 -9.33 5.22
N GLY A 76 -20.23 -9.64 5.88
CA GLY A 76 -19.99 -10.89 6.61
C GLY A 76 -20.60 -10.94 8.03
N PRO A 77 -20.29 -11.96 8.86
CA PRO A 77 -20.80 -12.09 10.24
C PRO A 77 -20.34 -10.96 11.19
N PHE A 78 -19.55 -10.01 10.70
CA PHE A 78 -19.01 -8.86 11.44
C PHE A 78 -19.75 -7.55 11.10
N GLN A 79 -21.09 -7.59 11.07
CA GLN A 79 -22.01 -6.49 10.70
C GLN A 79 -21.81 -5.14 11.46
N ASN A 80 -20.89 -5.07 12.42
CA ASN A 80 -20.59 -3.89 13.22
C ASN A 80 -19.22 -3.26 12.93
N LEU A 81 -18.44 -3.77 11.96
CA LEU A 81 -17.19 -3.14 11.57
C LEU A 81 -17.45 -2.00 10.57
N PRO A 82 -16.78 -0.85 10.70
CA PRO A 82 -16.85 0.20 9.71
C PRO A 82 -16.23 -0.30 8.40
N ASP A 83 -16.86 0.08 7.28
CA ASP A 83 -16.39 -0.24 5.93
C ASP A 83 -15.19 0.65 5.63
N ILE A 84 -14.00 0.19 6.02
CA ILE A 84 -12.75 0.95 5.97
C ILE A 84 -11.79 0.27 5.02
N SER A 85 -11.26 1.10 4.13
CA SER A 85 -10.14 0.79 3.27
C SER A 85 -8.88 1.45 3.82
N LYS A 86 -7.88 0.63 4.13
CA LYS A 86 -6.64 1.05 4.80
C LYS A 86 -5.41 0.68 3.98
N PHE A 87 -4.46 1.60 3.94
CA PHE A 87 -3.16 1.45 3.31
C PHE A 87 -2.04 1.55 4.33
N ASP A 88 -1.04 0.67 4.22
CA ASP A 88 0.20 0.71 4.98
C ASP A 88 1.38 0.59 4.00
N LEU A 89 2.14 1.67 3.83
CA LEU A 89 3.33 1.75 2.98
C LEU A 89 4.59 1.77 3.85
N GLY A 90 5.55 0.90 3.57
CA GLY A 90 6.86 0.88 4.23
C GLY A 90 8.00 0.89 3.23
N LEU A 91 9.05 1.64 3.54
CA LEU A 91 10.37 1.56 2.92
C LEU A 91 11.35 1.04 3.96
N SER A 92 12.11 0.03 3.57
CA SER A 92 13.11 -0.58 4.45
C SER A 92 14.47 -0.68 3.77
N ILE A 93 15.50 -0.45 4.57
CA ILE A 93 16.91 -0.49 4.18
C ILE A 93 17.63 -1.38 5.19
N ASP A 94 18.40 -2.36 4.72
CA ASP A 94 19.13 -3.34 5.54
C ASP A 94 18.23 -4.05 6.58
N GLY A 95 17.00 -4.36 6.17
CA GLY A 95 16.01 -5.03 7.01
C GLY A 95 15.34 -4.15 8.07
N GLN A 96 15.63 -2.85 8.11
CA GLN A 96 15.00 -1.90 9.02
C GLN A 96 14.04 -0.99 8.27
N VAL A 97 12.83 -0.81 8.81
CA VAL A 97 11.86 0.16 8.26
C VAL A 97 12.37 1.57 8.57
N VAL A 98 12.79 2.29 7.54
CA VAL A 98 13.30 3.67 7.66
C VAL A 98 12.22 4.72 7.40
N LYS A 99 11.16 4.36 6.66
CA LYS A 99 9.97 5.19 6.47
C LYS A 99 8.71 4.33 6.46
N SER A 100 7.64 4.88 7.01
CA SER A 100 6.32 4.28 6.95
C SER A 100 5.26 5.37 6.77
N TYR A 101 4.20 5.03 6.06
CA TYR A 101 3.04 5.89 5.89
C TYR A 101 1.77 5.05 5.92
N THR A 102 0.79 5.50 6.69
CA THR A 102 -0.52 4.86 6.81
C THR A 102 -1.60 5.89 6.55
N ASN A 103 -2.61 5.50 5.79
CA ASN A 103 -3.83 6.30 5.61
C ASN A 103 -5.03 5.38 5.39
N GLU A 104 -6.23 5.90 5.60
CA GLU A 104 -7.47 5.17 5.46
C GLU A 104 -8.61 6.08 5.05
N TYR A 105 -9.66 5.49 4.48
CA TYR A 105 -10.92 6.16 4.20
C TYR A 105 -12.10 5.23 4.50
N GLU A 106 -13.24 5.82 4.84
CA GLU A 106 -14.51 5.11 4.97
C GLU A 106 -15.17 5.04 3.59
N GLU A 107 -15.68 3.87 3.21
CA GLU A 107 -16.36 3.63 1.92
C GLU A 107 -17.81 4.20 1.90
N ARG A 108 -18.19 5.03 2.89
CA ARG A 108 -19.57 5.50 3.13
C ARG A 108 -19.88 6.92 2.67
#